data_AF-A0A329LIN1-F1
#
_entry.id   AF-A0A329LIN1-F1
#
_cell.length_a   1.000
_cell.length_b   1.000
_cell.length_c   1.000
_cell.angle_alpha   90.00
_cell.angle_beta   90.00
_cell.angle_gamma   90.00
#
_symmetry.space_group_name_H-M   'P 1'
#
loop_
_entity.id
_entity.type
_entity.pdbx_description
1 polymer ?
#
loop_
_entity_poly.entity_id
_entity_poly.type
_entity_poly.pdbx_seq_one_letter_code
_entity_poly.pdbx_strand_id
1 'polypeptide(L)'
;MHADTDAIRALAAASSAHADELAAIASKLAAAPTVAATVAAAFGPVGQPFLTALTDAVAQEARLVAALGDRASATGEAAHRTALAYDDADDRAATRVGGA
;
A
#
# COMPACT_ATOMS: atom_id res chain seq x y z
N MET A 1 7.99 0.61 30.81
CA MET A 1 7.95 -0.09 29.50
C MET A 1 8.29 0.97 28.47
N HIS A 2 9.47 0.93 27.85
CA HIS A 2 9.80 1.81 26.73
C HIS A 2 9.28 1.13 25.47
N ALA A 3 8.33 1.74 24.77
CA ALA A 3 8.05 1.31 23.41
C ALA A 3 9.27 1.67 22.56
N ASP A 4 9.67 0.76 21.68
CA ASP A 4 10.70 1.01 20.68
C ASP A 4 10.10 1.92 19.59
N THR A 5 10.13 3.23 19.82
CA THR A 5 9.56 4.23 18.90
C THR A 5 10.30 4.26 17.57
N ASP A 6 11.57 3.87 17.53
CA ASP A 6 12.34 3.73 16.30
C ASP A 6 11.84 2.54 15.47
N ALA A 7 11.55 1.40 16.08
CA ALA A 7 10.92 0.27 15.39
C ALA A 7 9.53 0.63 14.86
N ILE A 8 8.74 1.42 15.61
CA ILE A 8 7.41 1.88 15.17
C ILE A 8 7.54 2.86 13.98
N ARG A 9 8.51 3.78 14.00
CA ARG A 9 8.79 4.69 12.86
C ARG A 9 9.29 3.91 11.64
N ALA A 10 10.15 2.91 11.83
CA ALA A 10 10.62 2.04 10.76
C ALA A 10 9.47 1.27 10.10
N LEU A 11 8.53 0.74 10.91
CA LEU A 11 7.31 0.11 10.40
C LEU A 11 6.45 1.09 9.60
N ALA A 12 6.31 2.34 10.06
CA ALA A 12 5.56 3.36 9.34
C ALA A 12 6.17 3.65 7.96
N ALA A 13 7.49 3.84 7.92
CA ALA A 13 8.23 4.09 6.68
C ALA A 13 8.13 2.91 5.70
N ALA A 14 8.33 1.68 6.18
CA ALA A 14 8.21 0.47 5.36
C ALA A 14 6.79 0.30 4.78
N SER A 15 5.76 0.56 5.60
CA SER A 15 4.36 0.47 5.16
C SER A 15 4.02 1.50 4.10
N SER A 16 4.57 2.72 4.21
CA SER A 16 4.43 3.76 3.18
C SER A 16 5.11 3.35 1.88
N ALA A 17 6.34 2.84 1.94
CA ALA A 17 7.06 2.37 0.76
C ALA A 17 6.31 1.22 0.04
N HIS A 18 5.76 0.27 0.81
CA HIS A 18 4.93 -0.79 0.25
C HIS A 18 3.64 -0.26 -0.38
N ALA A 19 3.01 0.77 0.19
CA ALA A 19 1.85 1.40 -0.43
C ALA A 19 2.20 2.01 -1.80
N ASP A 20 3.34 2.69 -1.90
CA ASP A 20 3.82 3.28 -3.17
C ASP A 20 4.14 2.19 -4.21
N GLU A 21 4.79 1.10 -3.80
CA GLU A 21 5.06 -0.05 -4.67
C GLU A 21 3.77 -0.70 -5.19
N LEU A 22 2.79 -0.92 -4.32
CA LEU A 22 1.49 -1.49 -4.67
C LEU A 22 0.71 -0.56 -5.60
N ALA A 23 0.75 0.75 -5.38
CA ALA A 23 0.15 1.74 -6.28
C ALA A 23 0.79 1.67 -7.69
N ALA A 24 2.11 1.55 -7.77
CA ALA A 24 2.82 1.40 -9.04
C ALA A 24 2.44 0.09 -9.77
N ILE A 25 2.28 -1.02 -9.03
CA ILE A 25 1.85 -2.31 -9.60
C ILE A 25 0.39 -2.21 -10.09
N ALA A 26 -0.51 -1.65 -9.29
CA ALA A 26 -1.91 -1.47 -9.67
C ALA A 26 -2.05 -0.62 -10.94
N SER A 27 -1.27 0.45 -11.06
CA SER A 27 -1.22 1.29 -12.27
C SER A 27 -0.76 0.51 -13.50
N LYS A 28 0.28 -0.32 -13.37
CA LYS A 28 0.76 -1.19 -14.47
C LYS A 28 -0.29 -2.21 -14.88
N LEU A 29 -0.98 -2.84 -13.92
CA LEU A 29 -2.07 -3.77 -14.20
C LEU A 29 -3.24 -3.07 -14.89
N ALA A 30 -3.63 -1.87 -14.44
CA ALA A 30 -4.68 -1.09 -15.07
C ALA A 30 -4.36 -0.67 -16.52
N ALA A 31 -3.08 -0.54 -16.88
CA ALA A 31 -2.64 -0.24 -18.24
C ALA A 31 -2.55 -1.47 -19.17
N ALA A 32 -2.55 -2.69 -18.62
CA ALA A 32 -2.37 -3.91 -19.40
C ALA A 32 -3.48 -4.19 -20.44
N PRO A 33 -4.77 -3.84 -20.22
CA PRO A 33 -5.79 -3.96 -21.27
C PRO A 33 -5.49 -3.15 -22.53
N THR A 34 -4.86 -1.97 -22.40
CA THR A 34 -4.42 -1.14 -23.53
C THR A 34 -3.35 -1.84 -24.36
N VAL A 35 -2.44 -2.55 -23.69
CA VAL A 35 -1.42 -3.40 -24.34
C VAL A 35 -2.07 -4.63 -24.97
N ALA A 36 -3.03 -5.26 -24.30
CA ALA A 36 -3.76 -6.40 -24.84
C ALA A 36 -4.56 -6.04 -26.11
N ALA A 37 -5.14 -4.83 -26.17
CA ALA A 37 -5.87 -4.33 -27.34
C ALA A 37 -5.00 -4.29 -28.61
N THR A 38 -3.70 -3.97 -28.50
CA THR A 38 -2.77 -4.03 -29.64
C THR A 38 -2.50 -5.44 -30.16
N VAL A 39 -2.63 -6.47 -29.30
CA VAL A 39 -2.42 -7.87 -29.68
C VAL A 39 -3.74 -8.57 -30.03
N ALA A 40 -4.89 -7.97 -29.68
CA ALA A 40 -6.21 -8.54 -29.88
C ALA A 40 -6.52 -8.92 -31.33
N ALA A 41 -5.97 -8.17 -32.29
CA ALA A 41 -6.09 -8.46 -33.72
C ALA A 41 -5.47 -9.82 -34.11
N ALA A 42 -4.46 -10.30 -33.38
CA ALA A 42 -3.79 -11.58 -33.64
C ALA A 42 -4.59 -12.80 -33.13
N PHE A 43 -5.50 -12.61 -32.17
CA PHE A 43 -6.29 -13.70 -31.58
C PHE A 43 -7.57 -14.03 -32.36
N GLY A 44 -7.96 -13.16 -33.29
CA GLY A 44 -9.18 -13.31 -34.08
C GLY A 44 -10.46 -13.43 -33.23
N PRO A 45 -11.59 -13.81 -33.85
CA PRO A 45 -12.88 -13.90 -33.16
C PRO A 45 -12.93 -14.97 -32.07
N VAL A 46 -12.17 -16.06 -32.24
CA VAL A 46 -12.16 -17.20 -31.30
C VAL A 46 -11.47 -16.83 -29.98
N GLY A 47 -10.49 -15.93 -30.00
CA GLY A 47 -9.81 -15.49 -28.78
C GLY A 47 -10.51 -14.35 -28.03
N GLN A 48 -11.60 -13.79 -28.54
CA GLN A 48 -12.35 -12.71 -27.88
C GLN A 48 -12.83 -13.05 -26.45
N PRO A 49 -13.42 -14.25 -26.19
CA PRO A 49 -13.82 -14.63 -24.84
C PRO A 49 -12.63 -14.71 -23.87
N PHE A 50 -11.48 -15.20 -24.36
CA PHE A 50 -10.26 -15.27 -23.56
C PHE A 50 -9.73 -13.87 -23.22
N LEU A 51 -9.67 -12.96 -24.19
CA LEU A 51 -9.21 -11.58 -23.97
C LEU A 51 -10.14 -10.82 -23.02
N THR A 52 -11.45 -11.07 -23.10
CA THR A 52 -12.44 -10.51 -22.17
C THR A 52 -12.17 -11.02 -20.75
N ALA A 53 -12.08 -12.34 -20.57
CA ALA A 53 -11.80 -12.95 -19.26
C ALA A 53 -10.45 -12.49 -18.68
N LEU A 54 -9.43 -12.34 -19.52
CA LEU A 54 -8.12 -11.82 -19.12
C LEU A 54 -8.20 -10.35 -18.66
N THR A 55 -8.93 -9.51 -19.40
CA THR A 55 -9.13 -8.10 -19.07
C THR A 55 -9.86 -7.95 -17.74
N ASP A 56 -10.91 -8.74 -17.53
CA ASP A 56 -11.68 -8.73 -16.28
C ASP A 56 -10.82 -9.19 -15.08
N ALA A 57 -10.04 -10.26 -15.27
CA ALA A 57 -9.14 -10.77 -14.24
C ALA A 57 -8.05 -9.75 -13.87
N VAL A 58 -7.42 -9.12 -14.86
CA VAL A 58 -6.41 -8.08 -14.64
C VAL A 58 -7.01 -6.86 -13.95
N ALA A 59 -8.21 -6.43 -14.34
CA ALA A 59 -8.91 -5.32 -13.70
C ALA A 59 -9.28 -5.66 -12.24
N GLN A 60 -9.68 -6.90 -11.96
CA GLN A 60 -9.93 -7.36 -10.60
C GLN A 60 -8.66 -7.35 -9.76
N GLU A 61 -7.54 -7.86 -10.30
CA GLU A 61 -6.27 -7.89 -9.60
C GLU A 61 -5.76 -6.48 -9.29
N ALA A 62 -5.88 -5.55 -10.25
CA ALA A 62 -5.53 -4.14 -10.04
C ALA A 62 -6.29 -3.52 -8.85
N ARG A 63 -7.59 -3.83 -8.71
CA ARG A 63 -8.41 -3.37 -7.57
C ARG A 63 -7.97 -3.99 -6.24
N LEU A 64 -7.62 -5.28 -6.23
CA LEU A 64 -7.15 -5.96 -5.02
C LEU A 64 -5.80 -5.40 -4.55
N VAL A 65 -4.87 -5.18 -5.49
CA VAL A 65 -3.57 -4.57 -5.21
C VAL A 65 -3.73 -3.14 -4.68
N ALA A 66 -4.62 -2.34 -5.28
CA ALA A 66 -4.92 -1.00 -4.79
C ALA A 66 -5.46 -1.02 -3.35
N ALA A 67 -6.43 -1.90 -3.05
CA ALA A 67 -6.96 -2.05 -1.70
C ALA A 67 -5.90 -2.51 -0.67
N LEU A 68 -4.94 -3.32 -1.10
CA LEU A 68 -3.80 -3.69 -0.26
C LEU A 68 -2.88 -2.49 0.00
N GLY A 69 -2.65 -1.65 -1.02
CA GLY A 69 -1.91 -0.38 -0.90
C GLY A 69 -2.56 0.57 0.11
N ASP A 70 -3.88 0.73 0.04
CA ASP A 70 -4.65 1.55 0.99
C ASP A 70 -4.48 1.03 2.43
N ARG A 71 -4.49 -0.30 2.61
CA ARG A 71 -4.30 -0.91 3.93
C ARG A 71 -2.87 -0.74 4.45
N ALA A 72 -1.87 -0.83 3.59
CA ALA A 72 -0.47 -0.56 3.94
C ALA A 72 -0.30 0.91 4.37
N SER A 73 -0.88 1.85 3.61
CA SER A 73 -0.89 3.27 3.94
C SER A 73 -1.53 3.54 5.31
N ALA A 74 -2.73 3.02 5.55
CA ALA A 74 -3.44 3.16 6.83
C ALA A 74 -2.64 2.56 8.01
N THR A 75 -1.93 1.45 7.78
CA THR A 75 -1.04 0.85 8.79
C THR A 75 0.14 1.78 9.09
N GLY A 76 0.73 2.39 8.05
CA GLY A 76 1.80 3.37 8.20
C GLY A 76 1.37 4.59 9.00
N GLU A 77 0.20 5.16 8.70
CA GLU A 77 -0.37 6.29 9.45
C GLU A 77 -0.66 5.95 10.92
N ALA A 78 -1.18 4.74 11.18
CA ALA A 78 -1.44 4.28 12.54
C ALA A 78 -0.13 4.10 13.33
N ALA A 79 0.90 3.50 12.72
CA ALA A 79 2.22 3.36 13.33
C ALA A 79 2.83 4.73 13.63
N HIS A 80 2.80 5.67 12.66
CA HIS A 80 3.31 7.01 12.85
C HIS A 80 2.62 7.74 14.02
N ARG A 81 1.28 7.73 14.07
CA ARG A 81 0.52 8.32 15.20
C ARG A 81 0.85 7.66 16.53
N THR A 82 1.10 6.36 16.53
CA THR A 82 1.47 5.62 17.74
C THR A 82 2.85 6.05 18.24
N ALA A 83 3.84 6.24 17.36
CA ALA A 83 5.15 6.76 17.74
C ALA A 83 5.04 8.14 18.38
N LEU A 84 4.28 9.06 17.77
CA LEU A 84 4.05 10.40 18.32
C LEU A 84 3.41 10.38 19.72
N ALA A 85 2.46 9.47 19.94
CA ALA A 85 1.82 9.31 21.24
C ALA A 85 2.78 8.80 22.32
N TYR A 86 3.74 7.94 21.95
CA TYR A 86 4.79 7.48 22.86
C TYR A 86 5.80 8.58 23.16
N ASP A 87 6.23 9.35 22.16
CA ASP A 87 7.14 10.49 22.34
C ASP A 87 6.52 11.53 23.30
N ASP A 88 5.25 11.90 23.10
CA ASP A 88 4.53 12.82 23.99
C ASP A 88 4.33 12.26 25.42
N ALA A 89 4.11 10.95 25.55
CA ALA A 89 4.02 10.32 26.86
C ALA A 89 5.38 10.34 27.59
N ASP A 90 6.48 10.15 26.87
CA ASP A 90 7.85 10.20 27.40
C ASP A 90 8.22 11.62 27.84
N ASP A 91 7.93 12.63 27.04
CA ASP A 91 8.11 14.05 27.39
C ASP A 91 7.31 14.44 28.65
N ARG A 92 6.06 13.99 28.74
CA ARG A 92 5.22 14.20 29.94
C ARG A 92 5.74 13.46 31.16
N ALA A 93 6.40 12.32 31.00
CA ALA A 93 7.04 11.62 32.09
C ALA A 93 8.33 12.33 32.53
N ALA A 94 9.18 12.73 31.58
CA ALA A 94 10.42 13.45 31.83
C ALA A 94 10.19 14.77 32.58
N THR A 95 9.18 15.55 32.19
CA THR A 95 8.81 16.80 32.87
C THR A 95 8.35 16.58 34.32
N ARG A 96 7.65 15.48 34.62
CA ARG A 96 7.21 15.14 35.99
C ARG A 96 8.34 14.65 36.88
N VAL A 97 9.33 13.96 36.30
CA VAL A 97 10.46 13.38 37.04
C VAL A 97 11.61 14.38 37.19
N GLY A 98 11.85 15.23 36.19
CA GLY A 98 12.89 16.26 36.19
C GLY A 98 12.51 17.57 36.88
N GLY A 99 11.23 17.73 37.26
CA GLY A 99 10.77 18.83 38.11
C GLY A 99 10.91 18.50 39.59
N ALA A 100 12.12 18.69 40.14
CA ALA A 100 12.41 18.75 41.57
C ALA A 100 13.40 19.89 41.85
#